data_AF-A0A9E7NC35-F1
#
_entry.id   AF-A0A9E7NC35-F1
#
_cell.length_a   1.000
_cell.length_b   1.000
_cell.length_c   1.000
_cell.angle_alpha   90.00
_cell.angle_beta   90.00
_cell.angle_gamma   90.00
#
_symmetry.space_group_name_H-M   'P 1'
#
loop_
_entity.id
_entity.type
_entity.pdbx_description
1 polymer ?
#
loop_
_entity_poly.entity_id
_entity_poly.type
_entity_poly.pdbx_seq_one_letter_code
_entity_poly.pdbx_strand_id
1 'polypeptide(L)' 'MGGLIDTIKLAGILVFAIPAGLAGLELALRGNTLVGGALVGLAIMLVVIDHYLTTPGDLPGMVVSRVVGKAVRDPEESEE' A
#
# COMPACT_ATOMS: atom_id res chain seq x y z
N MET A 1 5.17 0.55 -16.22
CA MET A 1 5.79 -0.74 -16.61
C MET A 1 6.58 -1.21 -15.41
N GLY A 2 6.22 -2.38 -14.86
CA GLY A 2 6.71 -2.87 -13.58
C GLY A 2 8.22 -3.14 -13.62
N GLY A 3 8.96 -2.36 -12.85
CA GLY A 3 10.39 -2.58 -12.65
C GLY A 3 10.64 -3.69 -11.62
N LEU A 4 11.89 -4.16 -11.53
CA LEU A 4 12.30 -5.14 -10.50
C LEU A 4 11.91 -4.70 -9.08
N ILE A 5 11.93 -3.38 -8.82
CA ILE A 5 11.51 -2.79 -7.54
C ILE A 5 10.02 -3.05 -7.26
N ASP A 6 9.15 -2.95 -8.25
CA ASP A 6 7.71 -3.17 -8.06
C ASP A 6 7.45 -4.65 -7.76
N THR A 7 8.16 -5.55 -8.44
CA THR A 7 8.08 -6.98 -8.16
C THR A 7 8.57 -7.33 -6.76
N ILE A 8 9.65 -6.70 -6.28
CA ILE A 8 10.17 -6.92 -4.92
C ILE A 8 9.21 -6.39 -3.86
N LYS A 9 8.59 -5.22 -4.09
CA LYS A 9 7.55 -4.68 -3.19
C LYS A 9 6.35 -5.62 -3.10
N LEU A 10 5.84 -6.07 -4.24
CA LEU A 10 4.73 -7.01 -4.31
C LEU A 10 5.09 -8.34 -3.62
N ALA A 11 6.30 -8.86 -3.87
CA ALA A 11 6.79 -10.06 -3.19
C ALA A 11 6.85 -9.88 -1.66
N GLY A 12 7.25 -8.71 -1.17
CA GLY A 12 7.25 -8.38 0.26
C GLY A 12 5.86 -8.42 0.89
N ILE A 13 4.83 -7.94 0.19
CA ILE A 13 3.44 -8.00 0.67
C ILE A 13 2.91 -9.44 0.66
N LEU A 14 3.26 -10.21 -0.38
CA LEU A 14 2.82 -11.61 -0.51
C LEU A 14 3.31 -12.49 0.66
N VAL A 15 4.44 -12.17 1.28
CA VAL A 15 4.93 -12.86 2.48
C VAL A 15 3.87 -12.85 3.60
N PHE A 16 3.05 -11.80 3.70
CA PHE A 16 1.98 -11.69 4.68
C PHE A 16 0.61 -12.10 4.12
N ALA A 17 0.32 -11.73 2.87
CA ALA A 17 -0.98 -11.99 2.26
C ALA A 17 -1.23 -13.50 2.03
N ILE A 18 -0.21 -14.26 1.64
CA ILE A 18 -0.32 -15.71 1.41
C ILE A 18 -0.71 -16.47 2.68
N PRO A 19 0.02 -16.37 3.81
CA PRO A 19 -0.35 -17.09 5.02
C PRO A 19 -1.71 -16.63 5.58
N ALA A 20 -2.04 -15.34 5.50
CA ALA A 20 -3.35 -14.84 5.91
C ALA A 20 -4.48 -15.40 5.03
N GLY A 21 -4.28 -15.44 3.71
CA GLY A 21 -5.25 -15.99 2.76
C GLY A 21 -5.46 -17.49 2.95
N LEU A 22 -4.38 -18.25 3.17
CA LEU A 22 -4.46 -19.69 3.45
C LEU A 22 -5.18 -19.97 4.77
N ALA A 23 -4.82 -19.26 5.85
CA ALA A 23 -5.51 -19.39 7.14
C ALA A 23 -6.99 -19.02 7.03
N GLY A 24 -7.31 -17.97 6.29
CA GLY A 24 -8.69 -17.55 6.04
C GLY A 24 -9.49 -18.59 5.27
N LEU A 25 -8.92 -19.15 4.20
CA LEU A 25 -9.55 -20.19 3.40
C LEU A 25 -9.83 -21.45 4.25
N GLU A 26 -8.85 -21.87 5.04
CA GLU A 26 -8.99 -23.02 5.92
C GLU A 26 -10.08 -22.82 6.97
N LEU A 27 -10.13 -21.64 7.63
CA LEU A 27 -11.18 -21.33 8.59
C LEU A 27 -12.57 -21.28 7.95
N ALA A 28 -12.67 -20.74 6.73
CA ALA A 28 -13.92 -20.72 5.99
C ALA A 28 -14.42 -22.14 5.68
N LEU A 29 -13.51 -23.03 5.25
CA LEU A 29 -13.81 -24.44 4.98
C LEU A 29 -14.16 -25.24 6.24
N ARG A 30 -13.60 -24.86 7.40
CA ARG A 30 -13.92 -25.45 8.72
C ARG A 30 -15.26 -24.93 9.30
N GLY A 31 -15.99 -24.08 8.58
CA GLY A 31 -17.30 -23.57 8.98
C GLY A 31 -17.28 -22.22 9.72
N ASN A 32 -16.10 -21.65 9.99
CA ASN A 32 -15.98 -20.30 10.55
C ASN A 32 -15.85 -19.26 9.42
N THR A 33 -16.94 -19.08 8.68
CA THR A 33 -16.98 -18.22 7.49
C THR A 33 -16.75 -16.75 7.81
N LEU A 34 -17.13 -16.28 9.00
CA LEU A 34 -16.93 -14.89 9.42
C LEU A 34 -15.44 -14.56 9.53
N VAL A 35 -14.71 -15.33 10.34
CA VAL A 35 -13.28 -15.09 10.57
C VAL A 35 -12.47 -15.48 9.33
N GLY A 36 -12.83 -16.59 8.68
CA GLY A 36 -12.20 -17.02 7.43
C GLY A 36 -12.35 -15.98 6.32
N GLY A 37 -13.56 -15.47 6.12
CA GLY A 37 -13.85 -14.40 5.16
C GLY A 37 -13.14 -13.09 5.49
N ALA A 38 -13.04 -12.72 6.77
CA ALA A 38 -12.30 -11.53 7.18
C ALA A 38 -10.81 -11.64 6.84
N LEU A 39 -10.18 -12.80 7.08
CA LEU A 39 -8.78 -13.04 6.74
C LEU A 39 -8.52 -13.05 5.22
N VAL A 40 -9.41 -13.66 4.44
CA VAL A 40 -9.34 -13.62 2.97
C VAL A 40 -9.51 -12.19 2.46
N GLY A 41 -10.50 -11.46 2.99
CA GLY A 41 -10.71 -10.04 2.66
C GLY A 41 -9.50 -9.19 3.00
N LEU A 42 -8.88 -9.41 4.16
CA LEU A 42 -7.64 -8.74 4.56
C LEU A 42 -6.49 -9.07 3.61
N ALA A 43 -6.31 -10.34 3.23
CA ALA A 43 -5.27 -10.73 2.27
C ALA A 43 -5.46 -10.03 0.91
N ILE A 44 -6.69 -9.97 0.40
CA ILE A 44 -7.02 -9.23 -0.83
C ILE A 44 -6.74 -7.74 -0.64
N MET A 45 -7.16 -7.16 0.48
CA MET A 45 -6.97 -5.75 0.79
C MET A 45 -5.48 -5.38 0.81
N LEU A 46 -4.62 -6.21 1.41
CA LEU A 46 -3.17 -5.99 1.43
C LEU A 46 -2.59 -5.90 0.01
N VAL A 47 -3.07 -6.72 -0.92
CA VAL A 47 -2.60 -6.73 -2.32
C VAL A 47 -3.21 -5.57 -3.12
N VAL A 48 -4.50 -5.28 -2.93
CA VAL A 48 -5.22 -4.24 -3.69
C VAL A 48 -4.80 -2.84 -3.29
N ILE A 49 -4.54 -2.59 -2.00
CA ILE A 49 -4.02 -1.30 -1.51
C ILE A 49 -2.71 -0.97 -2.22
N ASP A 50 -1.80 -1.92 -2.34
CA ASP A 50 -0.54 -1.72 -3.04
C ASP A 50 -0.77 -1.39 -4.52
N HIS A 51 -1.73 -2.05 -5.18
CA HIS A 51 -2.03 -1.74 -6.57
C HIS A 51 -2.67 -0.35 -6.79
N TYR A 52 -3.51 0.12 -5.87
CA TYR A 52 -4.20 1.41 -5.99
C TYR A 52 -3.36 2.60 -5.50
N LEU A 53 -2.63 2.47 -4.38
CA LEU A 53 -1.73 3.52 -3.87
C LEU A 53 -0.45 3.66 -4.69
N THR A 54 -0.01 2.57 -5.33
CA THR A 54 1.21 2.57 -6.15
C THR A 54 0.91 2.88 -7.61
N THR A 55 -0.21 3.55 -7.93
CA THR A 55 -0.36 4.25 -9.21
C THR A 55 0.74 5.34 -9.21
N PRO A 56 1.90 5.11 -9.85
CA PRO A 56 3.13 5.84 -9.51
C PRO A 56 3.09 7.30 -10.01
N GLY A 57 2.05 7.67 -10.76
CA GLY A 57 1.90 8.99 -11.37
C GLY A 57 1.55 10.09 -10.38
N ASP A 58 0.76 9.81 -9.34
CA ASP A 58 0.08 10.90 -8.63
C ASP A 58 0.68 11.27 -7.27
N LEU A 59 1.37 10.37 -6.57
CA LEU A 59 1.89 10.66 -5.23
C LEU A 59 3.32 11.22 -5.14
N PRO A 60 4.33 10.76 -5.92
CA PRO A 60 5.70 11.22 -5.70
C PRO A 60 5.90 12.69 -6.11
N GLY A 61 5.20 13.16 -7.15
CA GLY A 61 5.26 14.56 -7.58
C GLY A 61 4.66 15.53 -6.57
N MET A 62 3.50 15.20 -5.99
CA MET A 62 2.79 16.12 -5.08
C MET A 62 3.51 16.34 -3.75
N VAL A 63 4.20 15.32 -3.21
CA VAL A 63 4.94 15.45 -1.94
C VAL A 63 6.26 16.20 -2.16
N VAL A 64 6.98 15.92 -3.25
CA VAL A 64 8.19 16.66 -3.62
C VAL A 64 7.87 18.14 -3.88
N SER A 65 6.82 18.44 -4.63
CA SER A 65 6.39 19.83 -4.88
C SER A 65 5.97 20.56 -3.62
N ARG A 66 5.37 19.89 -2.63
CA ARG A 66 4.98 20.51 -1.36
C ARG A 66 6.18 20.82 -0.48
N VAL A 67 7.20 19.95 -0.45
CA VAL A 67 8.43 20.18 0.33
C VAL A 67 9.31 21.25 -0.32
N VAL A 68 9.50 21.19 -1.64
CA VAL A 68 10.24 22.21 -2.40
C VAL A 68 9.50 23.55 -2.39
N GLY A 69 8.17 23.55 -2.58
CA GLY A 69 7.36 24.76 -2.56
C GLY A 69 7.25 25.43 -1.18
N LYS A 70 7.43 24.67 -0.09
CA LYS A 70 7.53 25.24 1.26
C LYS A 70 8.91 25.84 1.50
N ALA A 71 9.98 25.12 1.16
CA ALA A 71 11.36 25.60 1.28
C ALA A 71 11.65 26.87 0.43
N VAL A 72 10.95 27.05 -0.69
CA VAL A 72 11.05 28.25 -1.54
C VAL A 72 10.19 29.42 -1.05
N ARG A 73 9.15 29.18 -0.23
CA ARG A 73 8.29 30.25 0.33
C ARG A 73 8.78 30.81 1.66
N ASP A 74 9.60 30.06 2.41
CA ASP A 74 10.18 30.50 3.68
C ASP A 74 11.35 31.54 3.63
N PRO A 75 12.00 31.91 2.50
CA PRO A 75 13.07 32.92 2.54
C PRO A 75 12.63 34.39 2.43
N GLU A 76 11.34 34.71 2.23
CA GLU A 76 10.87 36.09 1.96
C GLU A 76 9.80 36.63 2.93
N GLU A 77 9.72 36.14 4.17
CA GLU A 77 8.89 36.77 5.22
C GLU A 77 9.72 37.00 6.50
N SER A 78 10.63 37.99 6.46
CA SER A 78 11.20 38.66 7.65
C SER A 78 11.98 39.91 7.23
N GLU A 79 11.31 40.89 6.62
CA GLU A 79 11.73 42.30 6.64
C GLU A 79 10.53 43.16 7.09
N GLU A 80 10.38 43.33 8.41
CA GLU A 80 9.92 44.56 9.07
C GLU A 80 10.35 44.57 10.54
#